data_AF-A0A381PHJ2-F1
#
_entry.id   AF-A0A381PHJ2-F1
#
_cell.length_a   1.000
_cell.length_b   1.000
_cell.length_c   1.000
_cell.angle_alpha   90.00
_cell.angle_beta   90.00
_cell.angle_gamma   90.00
#
_symmetry.space_group_name_H-M   'P 1'
#
loop_
_entity.id
_entity.type
_entity.pdbx_description
1 polymer ?
#
loop_
_entity_poly.entity_id
_entity_poly.type
_entity_poly.pdbx_seq_one_letter_code
_entity_poly.pdbx_strand_id
1 'polypeptide(L)'
;MAQIINDHEGKTLVAVSSKDKELQATLKKAGNKTEVSRLVGEAMAQKAKKAKITRVVLDRNGYPYHGRVKAFADAAREGGLEF
;
A
#
# COMPACT_ATOMS: atom_id res chain seq x y z
N MET A 1 -0.99 1.50 -7.40
CA MET A 1 -1.39 2.61 -6.51
C MET A 1 -2.25 2.01 -5.42
N ALA A 2 -2.14 2.52 -4.20
CA ALA A 2 -2.95 2.13 -3.06
C ALA A 2 -3.39 3.41 -2.33
N GLN A 3 -4.59 3.38 -1.76
CA GLN A 3 -5.16 4.53 -1.05
C GLN A 3 -5.86 4.07 0.22
N ILE A 4 -5.77 4.88 1.27
CA ILE A 4 -6.53 4.74 2.51
C ILE A 4 -7.55 5.86 2.50
N ILE A 5 -8.82 5.47 2.50
CA ILE A 5 -9.96 6.37 2.40
C ILE A 5 -10.76 6.25 3.69
N ASN A 6 -11.15 7.38 4.27
CA ASN A 6 -12.13 7.41 5.35
C ASN A 6 -13.53 7.45 4.71
N ASP A 7 -14.28 6.37 4.83
CA ASP A 7 -15.62 6.23 4.25
C ASP A 7 -16.63 7.21 4.88
N HIS A 8 -16.50 7.50 6.18
CA HIS A 8 -17.37 8.45 6.87
C HIS A 8 -17.25 9.89 6.37
N GLU A 9 -16.03 10.31 6.03
CA GLU A 9 -15.75 11.68 5.57
C GLU A 9 -15.61 11.77 4.04
N GLY A 10 -15.55 10.64 3.33
CA GLY A 10 -15.24 10.59 1.90
C GLY A 10 -13.86 11.15 1.53
N LYS A 11 -12.91 11.17 2.47
CA LYS A 11 -11.58 11.77 2.28
C LYS A 11 -10.47 10.74 2.20
N THR A 12 -9.56 10.91 1.25
CA THR A 12 -8.33 10.13 1.17
C THR A 12 -7.34 10.63 2.21
N LEU A 13 -7.05 9.79 3.21
CA LEU A 13 -6.09 10.10 4.27
C LEU A 13 -4.65 9.91 3.79
N VAL A 14 -4.43 8.81 3.06
CA VAL A 14 -3.09 8.45 2.57
C VAL A 14 -3.20 7.88 1.17
N ALA A 15 -2.35 8.34 0.27
CA ALA A 15 -2.21 7.76 -1.07
C ALA A 15 -0.73 7.43 -1.35
N VAL A 16 -0.52 6.30 -2.02
CA VAL A 16 0.80 5.88 -2.51
C VAL A 16 0.67 5.39 -3.94
N SER A 17 1.47 5.95 -4.84
CA SER A 17 1.51 5.50 -6.23
C SER A 17 2.89 4.98 -6.60
N SER A 18 2.91 3.98 -7.48
CA SER A 18 4.13 3.52 -8.14
C SER A 18 4.68 4.53 -9.17
N LYS A 19 3.97 5.65 -9.37
CA LYS A 19 4.39 6.78 -10.22
C LYS A 19 5.00 7.93 -9.42
N ASP A 20 5.01 7.88 -8.09
CA ASP A 20 5.69 8.89 -7.28
C ASP A 20 7.19 8.89 -7.62
N LYS A 21 7.78 10.08 -7.83
CA LYS A 21 9.20 10.21 -8.23
C LYS A 21 10.16 9.57 -7.23
N GLU A 22 9.83 9.63 -5.94
CA GLU A 22 10.61 9.02 -4.86
C GLU A 22 10.56 7.48 -4.90
N LEU A 23 9.41 6.90 -5.24
CA LEU A 23 9.27 5.45 -5.39
C LEU A 23 9.77 4.98 -6.76
N GLN A 24 9.63 5.77 -7.82
CA GLN A 24 10.08 5.45 -9.18
C GLN A 24 11.56 5.10 -9.25
N ALA A 25 12.42 5.78 -8.49
CA ALA A 25 13.84 5.48 -8.46
C ALA A 25 14.13 4.06 -7.92
N THR A 26 13.39 3.65 -6.88
CA THR A 26 13.49 2.32 -6.25
C THR A 26 12.74 1.26 -7.07
N LEU A 27 11.62 1.63 -7.69
CA LEU A 27 10.79 0.77 -8.53
C LEU A 27 11.41 0.49 -9.90
N LYS A 28 12.23 1.40 -10.44
CA LYS A 28 13.05 1.13 -11.64
C LYS A 28 14.14 0.10 -11.38
N LYS A 29 14.58 -0.05 -10.12
CA LYS A 29 15.52 -1.11 -9.71
C LYS A 29 14.80 -2.43 -9.41
N ALA A 30 13.51 -2.41 -9.11
CA ALA A 30 12.73 -3.61 -8.88
C ALA A 30 12.46 -4.33 -10.22
N GLY A 31 13.06 -5.50 -10.41
CA GLY A 31 12.92 -6.29 -11.64
C GLY A 31 11.52 -6.86 -11.85
N ASN A 32 10.71 -7.01 -10.78
CA ASN A 32 9.39 -7.63 -10.84
C ASN A 32 8.28 -6.79 -10.21
N LYS A 33 7.09 -6.88 -10.82
CA LYS A 33 5.86 -6.20 -10.37
C LYS A 33 5.40 -6.62 -8.96
N THR A 34 5.92 -7.73 -8.43
CA THR A 34 5.61 -8.22 -7.07
C THR A 34 6.45 -7.50 -6.00
N GLU A 35 7.74 -7.27 -6.25
CA GLU A 35 8.60 -6.46 -5.38
C GLU A 35 8.11 -5.02 -5.31
N VAL A 36 7.68 -4.47 -6.45
CA VAL A 36 6.99 -3.18 -6.53
C VAL A 36 5.80 -3.12 -5.57
N SER A 37 4.96 -4.15 -5.55
CA SER A 37 3.82 -4.23 -4.64
C SER A 37 4.25 -4.28 -3.18
N ARG A 38 5.33 -4.99 -2.85
CA ARG A 38 5.87 -5.07 -1.49
C ARG A 38 6.33 -3.71 -1.00
N LEU A 39 7.17 -3.03 -1.78
CA LEU A 39 7.68 -1.68 -1.49
C LEU A 39 6.55 -0.66 -1.29
N VAL A 40 5.52 -0.72 -2.15
CA VAL A 40 4.35 0.17 -2.05
C VAL A 40 3.54 -0.13 -0.78
N GLY A 41 3.46 -1.39 -0.36
CA GLY A 41 2.81 -1.80 0.90
C GLY A 41 3.54 -1.28 2.15
N GLU A 42 4.86 -1.43 2.21
CA GLU A 42 5.68 -0.89 3.31
C GLU A 42 5.58 0.63 3.39
N ALA A 43 5.71 1.32 2.26
CA ALA A 43 5.59 2.78 2.20
C ALA A 43 4.20 3.26 2.64
N MET A 44 3.15 2.52 2.28
CA MET A 44 1.80 2.79 2.74
C MET A 44 1.66 2.59 4.25
N ALA A 45 2.20 1.52 4.81
CA ALA A 45 2.19 1.27 6.25
C ALA A 45 2.89 2.36 7.04
N GLN A 46 4.06 2.81 6.59
CA GLN A 46 4.77 3.91 7.24
C GLN A 46 3.98 5.22 7.20
N LYS A 47 3.36 5.56 6.06
CA LYS A 47 2.50 6.75 5.96
C LYS A 47 1.25 6.63 6.83
N ALA A 48 0.61 5.46 6.85
CA ALA A 48 -0.55 5.19 7.69
C ALA A 48 -0.20 5.34 9.18
N LYS A 49 0.93 4.78 9.60
CA LYS A 49 1.43 4.90 10.98
C LYS A 49 1.73 6.35 11.37
N LYS A 50 2.31 7.15 10.46
CA LYS A 50 2.48 8.61 10.65
C LYS A 50 1.14 9.34 10.80
N ALA A 51 0.12 8.91 10.06
CA ALA A 51 -1.25 9.40 10.18
C ALA A 51 -2.02 8.81 11.37
N LYS A 52 -1.38 7.99 12.23
CA LYS A 52 -1.98 7.27 13.36
C LYS A 52 -3.11 6.29 12.95
N ILE A 53 -3.01 5.75 11.75
CA ILE A 53 -3.93 4.75 11.20
C ILE A 53 -3.28 3.38 11.38
N THR A 54 -3.86 2.56 12.25
CA THR A 54 -3.43 1.17 12.49
C THR A 54 -4.40 0.17 11.89
N ARG A 55 -5.71 0.35 12.12
CA ARG A 55 -6.75 -0.51 11.55
C ARG A 55 -7.26 0.03 10.22
N VAL A 56 -7.19 -0.80 9.19
CA VAL A 56 -7.80 -0.53 7.89
C VAL A 56 -8.53 -1.77 7.40
N VAL A 57 -9.23 -1.66 6.27
CA VAL A 57 -9.79 -2.81 5.56
C VAL A 57 -9.13 -2.86 4.20
N LEU A 58 -8.61 -4.02 3.81
CA LEU A 58 -8.04 -4.20 2.49
C LEU A 58 -9.17 -4.31 1.45
N ASP A 59 -9.40 -3.23 0.73
CA ASP A 59 -10.21 -3.29 -0.48
C ASP A 59 -9.40 -3.93 -1.62
N ARG A 60 -9.93 -5.04 -2.14
CA ARG A 60 -9.29 -5.80 -3.22
C ARG A 60 -9.79 -5.39 -4.60
N ASN A 61 -10.78 -4.49 -4.68
CA ASN A 61 -11.37 -3.99 -5.92
C ASN A 61 -11.68 -5.10 -6.96
N GLY A 62 -12.13 -6.27 -6.48
CA GLY A 62 -12.43 -7.45 -7.30
C GLY A 62 -11.22 -8.28 -7.79
N TYR A 63 -9.98 -7.90 -7.47
CA TYR A 63 -8.80 -8.69 -7.83
C TYR A 63 -8.66 -9.94 -6.95
N PRO A 64 -8.26 -11.09 -7.53
CA PRO A 64 -7.97 -12.28 -6.74
C PRO A 64 -6.82 -12.01 -5.77
N TYR A 65 -6.95 -12.52 -4.55
CA TYR A 65 -5.91 -12.41 -3.53
C TYR A 65 -4.73 -13.33 -3.87
N HIS A 66 -3.93 -12.89 -4.84
CA HIS A 66 -2.82 -13.66 -5.39
C HIS A 66 -1.71 -12.72 -5.90
N GLY A 67 -0.48 -13.24 -5.96
CA GLY A 67 0.69 -12.56 -6.48
C GLY A 67 0.89 -11.18 -5.83
N ARG A 68 0.57 -10.13 -6.60
CA ARG A 68 0.77 -8.72 -6.23
C ARG A 68 -0.08 -8.26 -5.06
N VAL A 69 -1.34 -8.69 -4.99
CA VAL A 69 -2.26 -8.29 -3.90
C VAL A 69 -1.79 -8.90 -2.59
N LYS A 70 -1.40 -10.18 -2.62
CA LYS A 70 -0.84 -10.86 -1.45
C LYS A 70 0.47 -10.22 -1.00
N ALA A 71 1.40 -9.95 -1.92
CA ALA A 71 2.67 -9.32 -1.59
C ALA A 71 2.51 -7.91 -1.00
N PHE A 72 1.56 -7.13 -1.51
CA PHE A 72 1.22 -5.82 -0.95
C PHE A 72 0.62 -5.95 0.46
N ALA A 73 -0.30 -6.91 0.66
CA ALA A 73 -0.95 -7.12 1.94
C ALA A 73 0.03 -7.58 3.03
N ASP A 74 0.91 -8.52 2.69
CA ASP A 74 1.95 -9.02 3.59
C ASP A 74 2.88 -7.88 4.04
N ALA A 75 3.35 -7.08 3.09
CA ALA A 75 4.22 -5.92 3.35
C ALA A 75 3.55 -4.83 4.20
N ALA A 76 2.28 -4.55 3.93
CA ALA A 76 1.52 -3.59 4.71
C ALA A 76 1.33 -4.08 6.16
N ARG A 77 1.06 -5.38 6.36
CA ARG A 77 1.01 -6.01 7.69
C ARG A 77 2.35 -5.96 8.42
N GLU A 78 3.45 -6.30 7.74
CA GLU A 78 4.80 -6.19 8.29
C GLU A 78 5.13 -4.76 8.74
N GLY A 79 4.62 -3.76 8.02
CA GLY A 79 4.76 -2.34 8.39
C GLY A 79 3.87 -1.89 9.55
N GLY A 80 3.02 -2.76 10.11
CA GLY A 80 2.19 -2.50 11.28
C GLY A 80 0.77 -2.04 10.99
N LEU A 81 0.28 -2.19 9.75
CA LEU A 81 -1.15 -2.07 9.46
C LEU A 81 -1.88 -3.36 9.85
N GLU A 82 -2.98 -3.24 10.57
CA GLU A 82 -3.89 -4.32 10.92
C GLU A 82 -5.11 -4.29 9.99
N PHE A 83 -5.27 -5.35 9.20
CA PHE A 83 -6.43 -5.61 8.33
C PHE A 83 -6.51 -7.09 7.97
#